data_AF-A0A225DB13-F1
#
_entry.id   AF-A0A225DB13-F1
#
_cell.length_a   1.000
_cell.length_b   1.000
_cell.length_c   1.000
_cell.angle_alpha   90.00
_cell.angle_beta   90.00
_cell.angle_gamma   90.00
#
_symmetry.space_group_name_H-M   'P 1'
#
loop_
_entity.id
_entity.type
_entity.pdbx_description
1 polymer ?
#
loop_
_entity_poly.entity_id
_entity_poly.type
_entity_poly.pdbx_seq_one_letter_code
_entity_poly.pdbx_strand_id
1 'polypeptide(L)' 'MKKADGPNPPANDWMTVEIIARGNVFTVKINGKIVTEFTDEDEKRPTKGYSGFHVNGKKAAVQIRKAEVLPFSPLPTTK' A
#
# COMPACT_ATOMS: atom_id res chain seq x y z
N MET A 1 -0.74 10.31 12.64
CA MET A 1 0.01 10.20 11.37
C MET A 1 0.13 11.58 10.75
N LYS A 2 1.35 12.05 10.49
CA LYS A 2 1.59 13.30 9.74
C LYS A 2 1.13 13.08 8.30
N LYS A 3 0.47 14.06 7.68
CA LYS A 3 0.17 13.99 6.24
C LYS A 3 1.50 13.84 5.49
N ALA A 4 1.53 13.00 4.46
CA ALA A 4 2.70 12.89 3.60
C ALA A 4 2.92 14.27 2.94
N ASP A 5 4.12 14.82 3.13
CA ASP A 5 4.55 16.05 2.47
C ASP A 5 4.94 15.68 1.03
N GLY A 6 4.12 16.09 0.05
CA GLY A 6 4.34 15.84 -1.38
C GLY A 6 3.20 16.41 -2.22
N PRO A 7 3.41 16.71 -3.52
CA PRO A 7 2.32 17.17 -4.37
C PRO A 7 1.25 16.09 -4.41
N ASN A 8 0.02 16.43 -4.03
CA ASN A 8 -1.13 15.60 -4.39
C ASN A 8 -1.05 15.42 -5.92
N PRO A 9 -1.15 14.19 -6.45
CA PRO A 9 -1.26 14.02 -7.89
C PRO A 9 -2.42 14.89 -8.40
N PRO A 10 -2.32 15.44 -9.63
CA PRO A 10 -3.39 16.21 -10.22
C PRO A 10 -4.71 15.45 -10.09
N ALA A 11 -5.78 16.13 -9.70
CA ALA A 11 -7.09 15.52 -9.66
C ALA A 11 -7.39 14.93 -11.06
N ASN A 12 -7.74 13.64 -11.10
CA ASN A 12 -8.15 12.84 -12.27
C ASN A 12 -7.06 12.08 -13.05
N ASP A 13 -5.79 12.10 -12.63
CA ASP A 13 -4.80 11.21 -13.23
C ASP A 13 -4.80 9.81 -12.59
N TRP A 14 -4.58 8.79 -13.43
CA TRP A 14 -4.35 7.43 -12.93
C TRP A 14 -2.98 7.34 -12.29
N MET A 15 -2.93 6.73 -11.10
CA MET A 15 -1.69 6.38 -10.42
C MET A 15 -1.60 4.87 -10.19
N THR A 16 -0.39 4.34 -10.22
CA THR A 16 -0.11 2.97 -9.80
C THR A 16 0.30 2.98 -8.35
N VAL A 17 -0.42 2.22 -7.52
CA VAL A 17 -0.10 2.00 -6.12
C VAL A 17 0.37 0.56 -5.95
N GLU A 18 1.56 0.38 -5.42
CA GLU A 18 2.11 -0.94 -5.07
C GLU A 18 2.30 -0.97 -3.54
N ILE A 19 1.69 -1.96 -2.90
CA ILE A 19 1.83 -2.19 -1.46
C ILE A 19 2.51 -3.54 -1.30
N ILE A 20 3.70 -3.53 -0.69
CA ILE A 20 4.44 -4.74 -0.34
C ILE A 20 4.29 -4.94 1.16
N ALA A 21 3.53 -5.95 1.55
CA ALA A 21 3.36 -6.34 2.95
C ALA A 21 4.17 -7.62 3.24
N ARG A 22 5.12 -7.53 4.17
CA ARG A 22 5.98 -8.65 4.62
C ARG A 22 5.91 -8.75 6.13
N GLY A 23 4.94 -9.51 6.64
CA GLY A 23 4.70 -9.57 8.08
C GLY A 23 4.31 -8.20 8.62
N ASN A 24 5.13 -7.64 9.50
CA ASN A 24 4.95 -6.30 10.08
C ASN A 24 5.67 -5.17 9.31
N VAL A 25 6.39 -5.49 8.23
CA VAL A 25 7.11 -4.51 7.40
C VAL A 25 6.28 -4.18 6.16
N PHE A 26 6.08 -2.89 5.91
CA PHE A 26 5.29 -2.37 4.81
C PHE A 26 6.10 -1.37 3.98
N THR A 27 6.07 -1.55 2.66
CA THR A 27 6.57 -0.57 1.70
C THR A 27 5.41 -0.14 0.80
N VAL A 28 5.24 1.17 0.62
CA VAL A 28 4.26 1.75 -0.30
C VAL A 28 4.99 2.50 -1.40
N LYS A 29 4.64 2.20 -2.65
CA LYS A 29 5.12 2.92 -3.82
C LYS A 29 3.97 3.58 -4.55
N ILE A 30 4.21 4.79 -5.03
CA ILE A 30 3.33 5.53 -5.93
C ILE A 30 4.09 5.78 -7.22
N ASN A 31 3.54 5.33 -8.35
CA ASN A 31 4.17 5.45 -9.67
C ASN A 31 5.63 4.94 -9.66
N GLY A 32 5.87 3.80 -9.00
CA GLY A 32 7.18 3.16 -8.88
C GLY A 32 8.13 3.76 -7.83
N LYS A 33 7.83 4.95 -7.29
CA LYS A 33 8.65 5.60 -6.26
C LYS A 33 8.20 5.19 -4.86
N ILE A 34 9.13 4.74 -4.01
CA ILE A 34 8.88 4.52 -2.59
C ILE A 34 8.48 5.85 -1.94
N VAL A 35 7.28 5.88 -1.35
CA VAL A 35 6.78 7.06 -0.63
C VAL A 35 6.78 6.84 0.88
N THR A 36 6.68 5.59 1.32
CA THR A 36 6.70 5.23 2.74
C THR A 36 7.28 3.84 2.92
N GLU A 37 8.08 3.70 3.98
CA GLU A 37 8.46 2.44 4.60
C GLU A 37 8.09 2.50 6.08
N PHE A 38 7.49 1.44 6.60
CA PHE A 38 7.00 1.40 7.97
C PHE A 38 7.12 -0.01 8.53
N THR A 39 7.57 -0.10 9.78
CA THR A 39 7.54 -1.34 10.56
C THR A 39 6.54 -1.16 11.69
N ASP A 40 5.56 -2.05 11.80
CA ASP A 40 4.67 -2.08 12.96
C ASP A 40 5.39 -2.73 14.14
N GLU A 41 5.67 -1.94 15.18
CA GLU A 41 6.36 -2.38 16.39
C GLU A 41 5.40 -3.01 17.43
N ASP A 42 4.08 -2.94 17.21
CA ASP A 42 3.09 -3.57 18.07
C ASP A 42 2.91 -5.04 17.70
N GLU A 43 3.64 -5.93 18.39
CA GLU A 43 3.63 -7.38 18.16
C GLU A 43 2.25 -8.03 18.31
N LYS A 44 1.28 -7.36 18.93
CA LYS A 44 -0.08 -7.89 19.11
C LYS A 44 -0.94 -7.76 17.86
N ARG A 45 -0.53 -6.94 16.88
CA ARG A 45 -1.33 -6.71 15.66
C ARG A 45 -1.18 -7.88 14.68
N PRO A 46 -2.29 -8.36 14.10
CA PRO A 46 -2.23 -9.45 13.14
C PRO A 46 -1.58 -8.99 11.83
N THR A 47 -0.65 -9.80 11.32
CA THR A 47 0.07 -9.56 10.06
C THR A 47 -0.59 -10.19 8.83
N LYS A 48 -1.79 -10.76 9.01
CA LYS A 48 -2.59 -11.40 7.96
C LYS A 48 -4.06 -11.07 8.16
N GLY A 49 -4.78 -10.89 7.06
CA GLY A 49 -6.20 -10.55 7.07
C GLY A 49 -6.71 -10.20 5.68
N TYR A 50 -7.90 -9.62 5.62
CA TYR A 50 -8.49 -9.13 4.39
C TYR A 50 -7.90 -7.78 3.98
N SER A 51 -7.74 -7.58 2.67
CA SER A 51 -7.47 -6.26 2.07
C SER A 51 -8.76 -5.66 1.54
N GLY A 52 -8.97 -4.36 1.75
CA GLY A 52 -10.16 -3.66 1.28
C GLY A 52 -9.86 -2.22 0.87
N PHE A 53 -10.72 -1.67 0.04
CA PHE A 53 -10.68 -0.27 -0.36
C PHE A 53 -11.67 0.53 0.48
N HIS A 54 -11.18 1.62 1.08
CA HIS A 54 -11.99 2.50 1.90
C HIS A 54 -12.38 3.75 1.11
N VAL A 55 -13.69 3.98 0.97
CA VAL A 55 -14.24 5.24 0.44
C VAL A 55 -14.76 6.06 1.61
N ASN A 56 -14.12 7.19 1.90
CA ASN A 56 -14.51 8.09 2.98
C ASN A 56 -15.06 9.39 2.40
N GLY A 57 -16.33 9.71 2.70
CA GLY A 57 -16.98 10.98 2.34
C GLY A 57 -18.32 10.80 1.61
N LYS A 58 -19.27 11.72 1.87
CA LYS A 58 -20.67 11.64 1.39
C LYS A 58 -20.84 11.66 -0.14
N LYS A 59 -19.83 12.08 -0.89
CA LYS A 59 -19.81 12.15 -2.36
C LYS A 59 -18.49 11.67 -2.95
N ALA A 60 -17.71 10.92 -2.17
CA ALA A 60 -16.42 10.41 -2.63
C ALA A 60 -16.64 9.19 -3.54
N ALA A 61 -15.90 9.14 -4.64
CA ALA A 61 -15.80 7.97 -5.49
C ALA A 61 -14.32 7.67 -5.72
N VAL A 62 -13.96 6.38 -5.65
CA VAL A 62 -12.63 5.89 -5.99
C VAL A 62 -12.78 4.99 -7.21
N GLN A 63 -12.02 5.28 -8.26
CA GLN A 63 -11.97 4.46 -9.46
C GLN A 63 -10.74 3.55 -9.38
N ILE A 64 -10.94 2.26 -9.57
CA ILE A 64 -9.89 1.24 -9.44
C ILE A 64 -9.88 0.40 -10.71
N ARG A 65 -8.69 0.14 -11.23
CA ARG A 65 -8.45 -0.79 -12.34
C ARG A 65 -7.17 -1.57 -12.06
N LYS A 66 -7.10 -2.80 -12.59
CA LYS A 66 -5.95 -3.71 -12.41
C LYS A 66 -5.58 -3.93 -10.94
N ALA A 67 -6.58 -4.27 -10.12
CA ALA A 67 -6.34 -4.69 -8.74
C ALA A 67 -5.89 -6.15 -8.72
N GLU A 68 -4.64 -6.37 -8.36
CA GLU A 68 -3.99 -7.69 -8.38
C GLU A 68 -3.32 -7.93 -7.02
N VAL A 69 -3.34 -9.19 -6.58
CA VAL A 69 -2.65 -9.62 -5.36
C VAL A 69 -1.77 -10.79 -5.72
N LEU A 70 -0.48 -10.62 -5.50
CA LEU A 70 0.52 -11.67 -5.72
C LEU A 70 1.07 -12.12 -4.37
N PRO A 71 1.22 -13.44 -4.14
CA PRO A 71 1.90 -13.93 -2.96
C PRO A 71 3.34 -13.42 -2.96
N PHE A 72 3.83 -13.02 -1.79
CA PHE A 72 5.23 -12.66 -1.64
C PHE A 72 6.07 -13.93 -1.60
N SER A 73 6.60 -14.37 -2.74
CA SER A 73 7.62 -15.43 -2.75
C SER A 73 8.94 -14.84 -2.22
N PRO A 74 9.55 -15.44 -1.19
CA PRO A 74 10.95 -15.11 -0.90
C PRO A 74 11.79 -15.45 -2.15
N LEU A 75 12.84 -14.67 -2.40
CA LEU A 75 13.87 -15.10 -3.35
C LEU A 75 14.32 -16.52 -2.94
N PRO A 76 14.52 -17.45 -3.87
CA PRO A 76 15.07 -18.76 -3.54
C PRO A 76 16.37 -18.55 -2.76
N THR A 77 16.42 -19.05 -1.52
CA THR A 77 17.64 -19.04 -0.73
C THR A 77 18.57 -20.09 -1.34
N THR A 78 19.57 -19.62 -2.10
CA THR A 78 20.76 -20.44 -2.40
C THR A 78 21.38 -20.85 -1.07
N LYS A 79 21.31 -22.15 -0.76
CA LYS A 79 22.13 -22.79 0.27
C LYS A 79 23.56 -22.94 -0.21
#